data_AF-A0AAV4JCC2-F1
#
_entry.id   AF-A0AAV4JCC2-F1
#
_cell.length_a   1.000
_cell.length_b   1.000
_cell.length_c   1.000
_cell.angle_alpha   90.00
_cell.angle_beta   90.00
_cell.angle_gamma   90.00
#
_symmetry.space_group_name_H-M   'P 1'
#
loop_
_entity.id
_entity.type
_entity.pdbx_description
1 polymer ?
#
loop_
_entity_poly.entity_id
_entity_poly.type
_entity_poly.pdbx_seq_one_letter_code
_entity_poly.pdbx_strand_id
1 'polypeptide(L)'
;MAAWLSLFTISIFAVVLSVLGKEVCYPVVGCFNNDPPFNNADDELPSNPVEVGTKFHLYTREKMYVPTSLMYTQPVSITKSNFRSDRPTKVIIHGLNNNEKSQWMIDMRIELLKHVNIEHLKLYTCSYLFTLNLP
;
A
#
# COMPACT_ATOMS: atom_id res chain seq x y z
N MET A 1 17.58 -46.60 -25.74
CA MET A 1 17.62 -46.20 -24.31
C MET A 1 17.91 -44.72 -24.08
N ALA A 2 18.63 -44.01 -24.98
CA ALA A 2 18.96 -42.59 -24.80
C ALA A 2 17.82 -41.58 -25.06
N ALA A 3 16.87 -41.88 -25.96
CA ALA A 3 15.78 -40.96 -26.32
C ALA A 3 14.73 -40.75 -25.20
N TRP A 4 14.63 -41.68 -24.26
CA TRP A 4 13.71 -41.57 -23.13
C TRP A 4 14.27 -40.61 -22.06
N LEU A 5 15.59 -40.62 -21.83
CA LEU A 5 16.26 -39.70 -20.91
C LEU A 5 16.14 -38.23 -21.36
N SER A 6 16.19 -37.96 -22.68
CA SER A 6 16.00 -36.61 -23.22
C SER A 6 14.57 -36.08 -23.09
N LEU A 7 13.56 -36.95 -23.16
CA LEU A 7 12.16 -36.54 -22.97
C LEU A 7 11.85 -36.23 -21.51
N PHE A 8 12.44 -36.98 -20.58
CA PHE A 8 12.33 -36.70 -19.14
C PHE A 8 13.01 -35.38 -18.74
N THR A 9 14.18 -35.05 -19.29
CA THR A 9 14.85 -33.77 -18.98
C THR A 9 14.13 -32.57 -19.57
N ILE A 10 13.58 -32.68 -20.80
CA ILE A 10 12.77 -31.63 -21.42
C ILE A 10 11.48 -31.39 -20.62
N SER A 11 10.83 -32.46 -20.15
CA SER A 11 9.63 -32.37 -19.32
C SER A 11 9.91 -31.73 -17.95
N ILE A 12 10.99 -32.12 -17.28
CA ILE A 12 11.39 -31.50 -16.00
C ILE A 12 11.76 -30.02 -16.21
N PHE A 13 12.46 -29.67 -17.29
CA PHE A 13 12.82 -28.29 -17.61
C PHE A 13 11.58 -27.42 -17.90
N ALA A 14 10.59 -27.95 -18.61
CA ALA A 14 9.32 -27.27 -18.88
C ALA A 14 8.49 -27.05 -17.60
N VAL A 15 8.44 -28.05 -16.70
CA VAL A 15 7.75 -27.94 -15.41
C VAL A 15 8.43 -26.91 -14.50
N VAL A 16 9.77 -26.85 -14.49
CA VAL A 16 10.52 -25.85 -13.71
C VAL A 16 10.33 -24.42 -14.26
N LEU A 17 10.18 -24.24 -15.58
CA LEU A 17 9.96 -22.92 -16.18
C LEU A 17 8.58 -22.33 -15.86
N SER A 18 7.56 -23.18 -15.65
CA SER A 18 6.18 -22.75 -15.36
C SER A 18 5.93 -22.21 -13.95
N VAL A 19 6.97 -22.14 -13.08
CA VAL A 19 6.83 -21.76 -11.66
C VAL A 19 7.46 -20.39 -11.35
N LEU A 20 7.88 -19.62 -12.35
CA LEU A 20 8.45 -18.29 -12.09
C LEU A 20 7.34 -17.23 -12.05
N GLY A 21 7.06 -16.68 -10.87
CA GLY A 21 6.15 -15.53 -10.72
C GLY A 21 6.65 -14.29 -11.47
N LYS A 22 5.72 -13.38 -11.73
CA LYS A 22 6.00 -12.04 -12.28
C LYS A 22 6.54 -11.15 -11.16
N GLU A 23 7.42 -10.22 -11.49
CA GLU A 23 7.96 -9.21 -10.56
C GLU A 23 7.88 -7.79 -11.15
N VAL A 24 7.59 -6.80 -10.30
CA VAL A 24 7.66 -5.36 -10.61
C VAL A 24 8.42 -4.62 -9.51
N CYS A 25 9.23 -3.62 -9.87
CA CYS A 25 10.00 -2.83 -8.91
C CYS A 25 9.69 -1.33 -9.02
N TYR A 26 9.57 -0.68 -7.85
CA TYR A 26 9.38 0.75 -7.72
C TYR A 26 10.50 1.38 -6.87
N PRO A 27 11.09 2.53 -7.28
CA PRO A 27 12.29 3.06 -6.65
C PRO A 27 12.22 3.27 -5.13
N VAL A 28 11.03 3.57 -4.58
CA VAL A 28 10.87 3.96 -3.17
C VAL A 28 10.40 2.82 -2.28
N VAL A 29 9.72 1.81 -2.85
CA VAL A 29 9.04 0.74 -2.06
C VAL A 29 9.56 -0.66 -2.37
N GLY A 30 10.52 -0.80 -3.29
CA GLY A 30 11.15 -2.08 -3.62
C GLY A 30 10.40 -2.87 -4.68
N CYS A 31 10.61 -4.18 -4.68
CA CYS A 31 10.04 -5.10 -5.66
C CYS A 31 8.90 -5.94 -5.05
N PHE A 32 7.92 -6.25 -5.88
CA PHE A 32 6.76 -7.08 -5.57
C PHE A 32 6.69 -8.20 -6.60
N ASN A 33 6.53 -9.42 -6.13
CA ASN A 33 6.24 -10.56 -6.99
C ASN A 33 4.89 -11.19 -6.61
N ASN A 34 4.39 -12.04 -7.49
CA ASN A 34 3.20 -12.85 -7.24
C ASN A 34 3.56 -14.32 -7.01
N ASP A 35 4.78 -14.61 -6.56
CA ASP A 35 5.12 -15.95 -6.08
C ASP A 35 4.30 -16.27 -4.82
N PRO A 36 3.93 -17.53 -4.57
CA PRO A 36 3.28 -17.90 -3.31
C PRO A 36 4.08 -17.38 -2.10
N PRO A 37 3.45 -16.70 -1.12
CA PRO A 37 2.01 -16.64 -0.86
C PRO A 37 1.25 -15.43 -1.47
N PHE A 38 1.86 -14.66 -2.39
CA PHE A 38 1.31 -13.43 -2.95
C PHE A 38 0.49 -13.64 -4.25
N ASN A 39 0.14 -14.88 -4.56
CA ASN A 39 -0.59 -15.28 -5.77
C ASN A 39 -2.13 -15.26 -5.61
N ASN A 40 -2.65 -14.60 -4.58
CA ASN A 40 -4.07 -14.62 -4.22
C ASN A 40 -4.90 -13.47 -4.84
N ALA A 41 -4.34 -12.81 -5.86
CA ALA A 41 -4.92 -11.66 -6.54
C ALA A 41 -4.98 -11.89 -8.06
N ASP A 42 -5.40 -13.09 -8.49
CA ASP A 42 -5.51 -13.47 -9.92
C ASP A 42 -4.22 -13.19 -10.73
N ASP A 43 -3.06 -13.50 -10.13
CA ASP A 43 -1.73 -13.22 -10.67
C ASP A 43 -1.43 -11.73 -10.99
N GLU A 44 -2.21 -10.80 -10.45
CA GLU A 44 -1.96 -9.35 -10.55
C GLU A 44 -0.84 -8.90 -9.61
N LEU A 45 -0.07 -7.91 -10.08
CA LEU A 45 0.93 -7.19 -9.29
C LEU A 45 0.38 -5.82 -8.89
N PRO A 46 0.91 -5.20 -7.83
CA PRO A 46 0.49 -3.86 -7.43
C PRO A 46 0.65 -2.83 -8.58
N SER A 47 -0.26 -1.86 -8.68
CA SER A 47 -0.12 -0.71 -9.58
C SER A 47 1.03 0.22 -9.17
N ASN A 48 1.47 1.07 -10.09
CA ASN A 48 2.55 2.02 -9.83
C ASN A 48 2.19 2.98 -8.67
N PRO A 49 3.10 3.29 -7.72
CA PRO A 49 2.83 4.22 -6.62
C PRO A 49 2.29 5.59 -7.05
N VAL A 50 2.64 6.05 -8.25
CA VAL A 50 2.11 7.30 -8.85
C VAL A 50 0.64 7.15 -9.22
N GLU A 51 0.23 6.00 -9.76
CA GLU A 51 -1.17 5.69 -10.11
C GLU A 51 -2.02 5.44 -8.86
N VAL A 52 -1.45 4.78 -7.84
CA VAL A 52 -2.10 4.61 -6.54
C VAL A 52 -2.33 5.97 -5.87
N GLY A 53 -1.40 6.91 -6.05
CA GLY A 53 -1.57 8.30 -5.62
C GLY A 53 -1.66 8.48 -4.10
N THR A 54 -0.94 7.66 -3.32
CA THR A 54 -1.00 7.67 -1.85
C THR A 54 -0.66 9.05 -1.28
N LYS A 55 -1.59 9.60 -0.50
CA LYS A 55 -1.44 10.88 0.20
C LYS A 55 -1.32 10.66 1.70
N PHE A 56 -0.40 11.38 2.31
CA PHE A 56 -0.21 11.40 3.74
C PHE A 56 -0.77 12.70 4.32
N HIS A 57 -1.82 12.61 5.12
CA HIS A 57 -2.46 13.78 5.74
C HIS A 57 -2.23 13.77 7.24
N LEU A 58 -1.43 14.71 7.73
CA LEU A 58 -1.23 14.95 9.15
C LEU A 58 -2.36 15.83 9.69
N TYR A 59 -3.02 15.35 10.72
CA TYR A 59 -3.92 16.10 11.57
C TYR A 59 -3.40 16.10 12.99
N THR A 60 -3.46 17.26 13.61
CA THR A 60 -3.02 17.46 14.99
C THR A 60 -4.17 18.03 15.80
N ARG A 61 -4.05 18.09 17.12
CA ARG A 61 -5.05 18.75 17.97
C ARG A 61 -5.19 20.23 17.66
N GLU A 62 -4.10 20.87 17.29
CA GLU A 62 -4.05 22.28 16.91
C GLU A 62 -4.69 22.50 15.53
N LYS A 63 -4.72 21.47 14.66
CA LYS A 63 -5.21 21.55 13.29
C LYS A 63 -6.08 20.33 12.91
N MET A 64 -7.24 20.20 13.57
CA MET A 64 -8.10 19.02 13.45
C MET A 64 -8.87 18.92 12.13
N TYR A 65 -9.13 20.05 11.46
CA TYR A 65 -10.02 20.09 10.28
C TYR A 65 -9.27 20.21 8.96
N VAL A 66 -8.11 20.86 8.95
CA VAL A 66 -7.32 21.10 7.74
C VAL A 66 -6.03 20.29 7.83
N PRO A 67 -5.79 19.32 6.95
CA PRO A 67 -4.58 18.52 7.03
C PRO A 67 -3.34 19.34 6.64
N THR A 68 -2.18 18.88 7.11
CA THR A 68 -0.88 19.18 6.51
C THR A 68 -0.46 17.98 5.67
N SER A 69 -0.17 18.19 4.38
CA SER A 69 0.26 17.10 3.49
C SER A 69 1.72 16.76 3.75
N LEU A 70 2.00 15.47 3.98
CA LEU A 70 3.35 14.93 4.07
C LEU A 70 3.70 14.20 2.76
N MET A 71 4.98 14.16 2.43
CA MET A 71 5.51 13.54 1.23
C MET A 71 6.54 12.49 1.61
N TYR A 72 6.25 11.23 1.30
CA TYR A 72 7.13 10.10 1.64
C TYR A 72 8.47 10.15 0.88
N THR A 73 8.52 10.86 -0.26
CA THR A 73 9.76 11.13 -1.01
C THR A 73 10.54 12.34 -0.49
N GLN A 74 9.98 13.12 0.45
CA GLN A 74 10.59 14.33 0.97
C GLN A 74 10.49 14.37 2.50
N PRO A 75 11.50 13.83 3.22
CA PRO A 75 11.51 13.83 4.69
C PRO A 75 11.36 15.23 5.32
N VAL A 76 11.79 16.27 4.61
CA VAL A 76 11.61 17.69 5.00
C VAL A 76 10.13 18.08 5.17
N SER A 77 9.19 17.37 4.54
CA SER A 77 7.76 17.60 4.74
C SER A 77 7.32 17.33 6.18
N ILE A 78 7.98 16.38 6.87
CA ILE A 78 7.72 16.06 8.27
C ILE A 78 8.25 17.18 9.16
N THR A 79 9.50 17.61 8.95
CA THR A 79 10.14 18.63 9.79
C THR A 79 9.54 20.03 9.61
N LYS A 80 8.94 20.32 8.45
CA LYS A 80 8.17 21.55 8.20
C LYS A 80 6.72 21.49 8.69
N SER A 81 6.25 20.33 9.14
CA SER A 81 4.90 20.16 9.63
C SER A 81 4.82 20.38 11.15
N ASN A 82 3.60 20.27 11.70
CA ASN A 82 3.37 20.27 13.14
C ASN A 82 3.58 18.89 13.78
N PHE A 83 4.22 17.94 13.06
CA PHE A 83 4.50 16.61 13.58
C PHE A 83 5.41 16.69 14.81
N ARG A 84 5.05 15.91 15.82
CA ARG A 84 5.74 15.85 17.11
C ARG A 84 6.10 14.40 17.42
N SER A 85 7.39 14.10 17.37
CA SER A 85 7.92 12.76 17.66
C SER A 85 7.75 12.34 19.11
N ASP A 86 7.52 13.28 20.02
CA ASP A 86 7.26 13.05 21.45
C ASP A 86 5.78 12.72 21.76
N ARG A 87 4.91 12.74 20.73
CA ARG A 87 3.50 12.36 20.85
C ARG A 87 3.23 11.04 20.13
N PRO A 88 2.41 10.13 20.69
CA PRO A 88 2.04 8.91 20.00
C PRO A 88 1.38 9.22 18.66
N THR A 89 1.75 8.50 17.60
CA THR A 89 1.15 8.64 16.27
C THR A 89 0.15 7.52 16.01
N LYS A 90 -1.04 7.86 15.53
CA LYS A 90 -2.02 6.87 15.03
C LYS A 90 -2.18 7.03 13.52
N VAL A 91 -2.29 5.89 12.86
CA VAL A 91 -2.52 5.82 11.43
C VAL A 91 -3.90 5.24 11.17
N ILE A 92 -4.76 5.98 10.48
CA ILE A 92 -6.01 5.45 9.96
C ILE A 92 -5.89 5.30 8.44
N ILE A 93 -6.18 4.09 7.98
CA ILE A 93 -6.17 3.66 6.59
C ILE A 93 -7.58 3.20 6.25
N HIS A 94 -8.15 3.70 5.16
CA HIS A 94 -9.46 3.22 4.71
C HIS A 94 -9.31 1.95 3.88
N GLY A 95 -10.40 1.24 3.65
CA GLY A 95 -10.42 0.06 2.78
C GLY A 95 -11.21 0.29 1.49
N LEU A 96 -11.75 -0.81 0.95
CA LEU A 96 -12.57 -0.87 -0.26
C LEU A 96 -13.70 0.18 -0.25
N ASN A 97 -13.92 0.82 -1.40
CA ASN A 97 -15.00 1.79 -1.64
C ASN A 97 -15.07 2.96 -0.65
N ASN A 98 -13.93 3.33 -0.06
CA ASN A 98 -13.82 4.46 0.85
C ASN A 98 -12.72 5.42 0.41
N ASN A 99 -12.76 6.64 0.93
CA ASN A 99 -11.73 7.63 0.67
C ASN A 99 -11.48 8.52 1.87
N GLU A 100 -10.73 9.60 1.68
CA GLU A 100 -10.33 10.44 2.77
C GLU A 100 -11.44 11.22 3.46
N LYS A 101 -12.57 11.36 2.78
CA LYS A 101 -13.77 12.08 3.19
C LYS A 101 -14.87 11.15 3.70
N SER A 102 -14.66 9.84 3.71
CA SER A 102 -15.60 8.88 4.31
C SER A 102 -15.90 9.25 5.76
N GLN A 103 -17.18 9.23 6.14
CA GLN A 103 -17.64 9.73 7.45
C GLN A 103 -16.94 9.03 8.62
N TRP A 104 -16.78 7.70 8.57
CA TRP A 104 -16.10 6.94 9.62
C TRP A 104 -14.63 7.36 9.82
N MET A 105 -13.95 7.79 8.75
CA MET A 105 -12.58 8.31 8.83
C MET A 105 -12.54 9.66 9.54
N ILE A 106 -13.56 10.50 9.29
CA ILE A 106 -13.71 11.81 9.91
C ILE A 106 -14.02 11.63 11.41
N ASP A 107 -14.98 10.79 11.74
CA ASP A 107 -15.41 10.53 13.11
C ASP A 107 -14.28 9.92 13.93
N MET A 108 -13.64 8.86 13.43
CA MET A 108 -12.54 8.21 14.12
C MET A 108 -11.38 9.17 14.37
N ARG A 109 -11.02 9.99 13.38
CA ARG A 109 -9.97 11.03 13.55
C ARG A 109 -10.35 12.03 14.64
N ILE A 110 -11.57 12.57 14.59
CA ILE A 110 -12.03 13.59 15.54
C ILE A 110 -12.01 13.02 16.96
N GLU A 111 -12.53 11.81 17.15
CA GLU A 111 -12.61 11.19 18.48
C GLU A 111 -11.23 10.82 19.03
N LEU A 112 -10.33 10.33 18.17
CA LEU A 112 -8.93 10.10 18.51
C LEU A 112 -8.22 11.39 18.96
N LEU A 113 -8.39 12.49 18.23
CA LEU A 113 -7.75 13.77 18.56
C LEU A 113 -8.33 14.40 19.83
N LYS A 114 -9.63 14.25 20.10
CA LYS A 114 -10.26 14.74 21.33
C LYS A 114 -9.81 13.95 22.56
N HIS A 115 -9.86 12.62 22.51
CA HIS A 115 -9.76 11.79 23.71
C HIS A 115 -8.36 11.21 23.96
N VAL A 116 -7.48 11.17 22.95
CA VAL A 116 -6.13 10.63 23.09
C VAL A 116 -5.10 11.70 22.74
N ASN A 117 -4.02 11.79 23.52
CA ASN A 117 -2.92 12.71 23.22
C ASN A 117 -2.07 12.13 22.10
N ILE A 118 -2.54 12.26 20.85
CA ILE A 118 -1.91 11.66 19.66
C ILE A 118 -1.85 12.62 18.49
N GLU A 119 -0.86 12.38 17.62
CA GLU A 119 -0.79 12.88 16.26
C GLU A 119 -1.44 11.88 15.30
N HIS A 120 -2.14 12.37 14.28
CA HIS A 120 -2.87 11.49 13.37
C HIS A 120 -2.36 11.61 11.93
N LEU A 121 -1.79 10.53 11.39
CA LEU A 121 -1.32 10.44 10.02
C LEU A 121 -2.27 9.57 9.20
N LYS A 122 -2.95 10.16 8.23
CA LYS A 122 -3.72 9.37 7.27
C LYS A 122 -2.77 8.70 6.28
N LEU A 123 -2.94 7.40 6.06
CA LEU A 123 -2.34 6.65 4.97
C LEU A 123 -3.50 6.18 4.08
N TYR A 124 -3.42 6.40 2.77
CA TYR A 124 -4.45 5.97 1.80
C TYR A 124 -4.10 4.57 1.25
N THR A 125 -5.12 3.83 0.80
CA THR A 125 -4.95 2.63 -0.05
C THR A 125 -5.81 2.70 -1.30
N CYS A 126 -5.21 2.41 -2.46
CA CYS A 126 -5.85 1.68 -3.55
C CYS A 126 -7.13 2.32 -4.15
N SER A 127 -6.98 3.46 -4.86
CA SER A 127 -8.08 4.01 -5.66
C SER A 127 -8.35 3.20 -6.94
N TYR A 128 -7.47 2.26 -7.32
CA TYR A 128 -7.48 1.65 -8.66
C TYR A 128 -7.17 0.15 -8.75
N LEU A 129 -6.78 -0.53 -7.66
CA LEU A 129 -6.28 -1.92 -7.74
C LEU A 129 -7.38 -2.98 -7.59
N PHE A 130 -8.64 -2.57 -7.53
CA PHE A 130 -9.78 -3.48 -7.61
C PHE A 130 -10.94 -2.83 -8.37
N THR A 131 -10.72 -2.42 -9.62
CA THR A 131 -11.73 -2.79 -10.62
C THR A 131 -11.57 -4.29 -10.85
N LEU A 132 -11.95 -5.10 -9.85
CA LEU A 132 -12.51 -6.39 -10.17
C LEU A 132 -13.66 -6.06 -11.10
N ASN A 133 -13.46 -6.33 -12.38
CA ASN A 133 -14.56 -6.73 -13.23
C ASN A 133 -15.12 -8.02 -12.58
N LEU A 134 -15.86 -7.87 -11.48
CA LEU A 134 -16.85 -8.85 -11.10
C LEU A 134 -17.84 -8.88 -12.28
N PRO A 135 -18.14 -10.07 -12.82
CA PRO A 135 -19.12 -10.20 -13.90
C PRO A 135 -20.48 -9.61 -13.52
#